data_AF-A0A430QD45-F1
#
_entry.id   AF-A0A430QD45-F1
#
_cell.length_a   1.000
_cell.length_b   1.000
_cell.length_c   1.000
_cell.angle_alpha   90.00
_cell.angle_beta   90.00
_cell.angle_gamma   90.00
#
_symmetry.space_group_name_H-M   'P 1'
#
loop_
_entity.id
_entity.type
_entity.pdbx_description
1 polymer ?
#
loop_
_entity_poly.entity_id
_entity_poly.type
_entity_poly.pdbx_seq_one_letter_code
_entity_poly.pdbx_strand_id
1 'polypeptide(L)' 'MKNVQKFAYFMVLDFEATCEQDRKIPVAEIIEFPVLMINASTLQTEAIFHRYVRPTVNPTLSDFCTEVSRI' A
#
# COMPACT_ATOMS: atom_id res chain seq x y z
N MET A 1 -25.45 14.69 -17.35
CA MET A 1 -24.90 15.46 -16.20
C MET A 1 -23.52 14.89 -15.89
N LYS A 2 -22.43 15.66 -16.07
CA LYS A 2 -21.07 15.21 -15.72
C LYS A 2 -20.95 15.25 -14.20
N ASN A 3 -20.54 14.13 -13.59
CA ASN A 3 -20.14 14.13 -12.19
C ASN A 3 -18.92 15.04 -12.05
N VAL A 4 -19.08 16.16 -11.35
CA VAL A 4 -17.98 17.05 -10.99
C VAL A 4 -17.34 16.48 -9.73
N GLN A 5 -16.04 16.22 -9.80
CA GLN A 5 -15.25 15.80 -8.65
C GLN A 5 -15.20 16.93 -7.60
N LYS A 6 -15.42 16.61 -6.32
CA LYS A 6 -15.55 17.57 -5.20
C LYS A 6 -14.31 17.68 -4.31
N PHE A 7 -13.37 16.75 -4.38
CA PHE A 7 -12.19 16.74 -3.52
C PHE A 7 -11.08 17.62 -4.11
N ALA A 8 -10.33 18.30 -3.24
CA ALA A 8 -9.11 19.04 -3.63
C ALA A 8 -7.90 18.10 -3.80
N TYR A 9 -7.90 16.98 -3.07
CA TYR A 9 -6.82 16.01 -3.06
C TYR A 9 -7.35 14.58 -3.03
N PHE A 10 -6.58 13.67 -3.63
CA PHE A 10 -6.73 12.22 -3.48
C PHE A 10 -5.55 11.67 -2.70
N MET A 11 -5.83 10.78 -1.77
CA MET A 11 -4.81 9.94 -1.13
C MET A 11 -4.91 8.56 -1.77
N VAL A 12 -3.89 8.20 -2.55
CA VAL A 12 -3.81 6.87 -3.16
C VAL A 12 -2.94 6.01 -2.24
N LEU A 13 -3.55 4.98 -1.67
CA LEU A 13 -2.92 4.03 -0.75
C LEU A 13 -2.80 2.67 -1.43
N ASP A 14 -1.69 1.99 -1.18
CA ASP A 14 -1.46 0.62 -1.64
C ASP A 14 -0.68 -0.16 -0.59
N PHE A 15 -1.36 -0.91 0.28
CA PHE A 15 -0.67 -1.65 1.34
C PHE A 15 -0.11 -2.96 0.81
N GLU A 16 1.16 -3.21 1.08
CA GLU A 16 1.71 -4.56 1.02
C GLU A 16 1.57 -5.23 2.38
N ALA A 17 1.30 -6.54 2.38
CA ALA A 17 1.12 -7.32 3.59
C ALA A 17 1.87 -8.65 3.54
N THR A 18 2.18 -9.21 4.70
CA THR A 18 2.71 -10.58 4.82
C THR A 18 1.79 -11.56 4.08
N CYS A 19 2.38 -12.53 3.40
CA CYS A 19 1.68 -13.42 2.49
C CYS A 19 2.48 -14.70 2.23
N GLU A 20 1.81 -15.70 1.66
CA GLU A 20 2.42 -16.98 1.31
C GLU A 20 1.82 -17.53 0.02
N GLN A 21 2.63 -18.28 -0.72
CA GLN A 21 2.20 -18.90 -1.96
C GLN A 21 1.15 -19.98 -1.68
N ASP A 22 0.08 -19.97 -2.48
CA ASP A 22 -0.99 -20.99 -2.48
C ASP A 22 -1.70 -21.24 -1.14
N ARG A 23 -1.50 -20.37 -0.13
CA ARG A 23 -2.22 -20.44 1.15
C ARG A 23 -2.56 -19.09 1.72
N LYS A 24 -3.74 -19.01 2.34
CA LYS A 24 -4.09 -17.86 3.18
C LYS A 24 -3.44 -18.01 4.55
N ILE A 25 -2.68 -17.01 4.95
CA ILE A 25 -2.21 -16.91 6.33
C ILE A 25 -3.35 -16.41 7.23
N PRO A 26 -3.44 -16.87 8.50
CA PRO A 26 -4.53 -16.48 9.40
C PRO A 26 -4.56 -14.99 9.73
N VAL A 27 -3.38 -14.34 9.79
CA VAL A 27 -3.22 -12.91 10.09
C VAL A 27 -2.25 -12.32 9.08
N ALA A 28 -2.76 -11.44 8.21
CA ALA A 28 -1.93 -10.63 7.35
C ALA A 28 -1.58 -9.31 8.06
N GLU A 29 -0.28 -8.99 8.10
CA GLU A 29 0.24 -7.77 8.69
C GLU A 29 0.74 -6.85 7.58
N ILE A 30 0.46 -5.54 7.68
CA ILE A 30 1.02 -4.55 6.76
C ILE A 30 2.54 -4.55 6.92
N ILE A 31 3.27 -4.62 5.81
CA ILE A 31 4.74 -4.57 5.75
C ILE A 31 5.26 -3.38 4.96
N GLU A 32 4.41 -2.73 4.15
CA GLU A 32 4.71 -1.48 3.47
C GLU A 32 3.50 -0.54 3.48
N PHE A 33 3.75 0.75 3.70
CA PHE A 33 2.74 1.79 3.74
C PHE A 33 3.13 2.98 2.84
N PRO A 34 2.91 2.87 1.52
CA PRO A 34 3.01 3.97 0.59
C PRO A 34 1.68 4.75 0.48
N VAL A 35 1.78 6.08 0.41
CA VAL A 35 0.67 6.98 0.10
C VAL A 35 1.13 8.07 -0.85
N LEU A 36 0.38 8.27 -1.94
CA LEU A 36 0.53 9.40 -2.84
C LEU A 36 -0.57 10.43 -2.57
N MET A 37 -0.18 11.68 -2.31
CA MET A 37 -1.11 12.81 -2.30
C MET A 37 -1.17 13.43 -3.69
N ILE A 38 -2.31 13.32 -4.36
CA ILE A 38 -2.53 13.83 -5.71
C ILE A 38 -3.46 15.03 -5.66
N ASN A 39 -3.05 16.16 -6.25
CA ASN A 39 -3.92 17.32 -6.41
C ASN A 39 -5.00 17.03 -7.46
N ALA A 40 -6.26 17.18 -7.09
CA ALA A 40 -7.39 16.80 -7.94
C ALA A 40 -7.58 17.73 -9.15
N SER A 41 -7.01 18.94 -9.12
CA SER A 41 -7.08 19.92 -10.21
C SER A 41 -5.99 19.69 -11.26
N THR A 42 -4.77 19.35 -10.84
CA THR A 42 -3.62 19.15 -11.74
C THR A 42 -3.36 17.68 -12.07
N LEU A 43 -3.91 16.76 -11.28
CA LEU A 43 -3.61 15.32 -11.30
C LEU A 43 -2.14 14.98 -11.09
N GLN A 44 -1.39 15.90 -10.48
CA GLN A 44 0.02 15.70 -10.13
C GLN A 44 0.16 15.26 -8.68
N THR A 45 1.16 14.41 -8.42
CA THR A 45 1.58 14.03 -7.08
C THR A 45 2.31 15.19 -6.41
N GLU A 46 1.79 15.68 -5.28
CA GLU A 46 2.38 16.78 -4.52
C GLU A 46 3.19 16.29 -3.30
N ALA A 47 2.89 15.10 -2.78
CA ALA A 47 3.64 14.50 -1.68
C ALA A 47 3.61 12.97 -1.74
N ILE A 48 4.64 12.36 -1.17
CA ILE A 48 4.79 10.91 -1.04
C ILE A 48 5.11 10.60 0.42
N PHE A 49 4.33 9.70 1.01
CA PHE A 49 4.68 9.02 2.25
C PHE A 49 5.04 7.58 1.91
N HIS A 50 6.14 7.08 2.45
CA HIS A 50 6.59 5.71 2.22
C HIS A 50 7.33 5.19 3.45
N ARG A 51 6.84 4.09 4.03
CA ARG A 51 7.47 3.45 5.19
C ARG A 51 7.27 1.95 5.15
N TYR A 52 8.33 1.22 5.50
CA TYR A 52 8.22 -0.19 5.86
C TYR A 52 7.71 -0.35 7.30
N VAL A 53 6.99 -1.45 7.52
CA VAL A 53 6.41 -1.83 8.81
C VAL A 53 6.96 -3.20 9.18
N ARG A 54 7.45 -3.36 10.40
CA ARG A 54 7.98 -4.64 10.88
C ARG A 54 6.82 -5.51 11.39
N PRO A 55 6.54 -6.69 10.77
CA PRO A 55 5.54 -7.60 11.27
C PRO A 55 5.98 -8.24 12.60
N THR A 56 5.01 -8.54 13.46
CA THR A 56 5.22 -9.06 14.82
C THR A 56 4.58 -10.43 15.04
N VAL A 57 3.52 -10.76 14.32
CA VAL A 57 2.87 -12.07 14.37
C VAL A 57 3.62 -13.08 13.48
N ASN A 58 3.94 -12.68 12.24
CA ASN A 58 4.73 -13.45 11.28
C ASN A 58 6.00 -12.66 10.91
N PRO A 59 7.02 -12.61 11.80
CA PRO A 59 8.18 -11.72 11.63
C PRO A 59 9.13 -12.13 10.51
N THR A 60 8.99 -13.35 9.96
CA THR A 60 9.79 -13.85 8.85
C THR A 60 8.91 -13.90 7.59
N LEU A 61 9.30 -13.14 6.56
CA LEU A 61 8.62 -13.15 5.27
C LEU A 61 8.92 -14.44 4.52
N SER A 62 7.94 -14.96 3.79
CA SER A 62 8.18 -16.05 2.84
C SER A 62 8.89 -15.53 1.59
N ASP A 63 9.66 -16.38 0.92
CA ASP A 63 10.36 -16.01 -0.32
C ASP A 63 9.38 -15.46 -1.38
N PHE A 64 8.21 -16.09 -1.50
CA PHE A 64 7.14 -15.61 -2.37
C PHE A 64 6.70 -14.19 -2.04
N CYS A 65 6.54 -13.87 -0.75
CA CYS A 65 6.07 -12.55 -0.35
C CYS A 65 7.10 -11.46 -0.61
N THR A 66 8.37 -11.76 -0.30
CA THR A 66 9.53 -10.91 -0.62
C THR A 66 9.61 -10.66 -2.14
N GLU A 67 9.43 -11.69 -2.97
CA GLU A 67 9.49 -11.54 -4.43
C GLU A 67 8.35 -10.68 -4.99
N VAL A 68 7.11 -10.91 -4.55
CA VAL A 68 5.92 -10.20 -5.08
C VAL A 68 5.91 -8.74 -4.63
N SER A 69 6.18 -8.48 -3.35
CA SER A 69 6.21 -7.12 -2.79
C SER A 69 7.49 -6.36 -3.14
N ARG A 70 8.54 -7.05 -3.61
CA ARG A 70 9.88 -6.50 -3.90
C ARG A 70 10.53 -5.82 -2.68
N ILE A 71 10.35 -6.43 -1.50
CA ILE A 71 10.91 -6.01 -0.20
C ILE A 71 12.10 -6.87 0.17
#